data_AF-A0A1Y6BW26-F1
#
_entry.id   AF-A0A1Y6BW26-F1
#
_cell.length_a   1.000
_cell.length_b   1.000
_cell.length_c   1.000
_cell.angle_alpha   90.00
_cell.angle_beta   90.00
_cell.angle_gamma   90.00
#
_symmetry.space_group_name_H-M   'P 1'
#
loop_
_entity.id
_entity.type
_entity.pdbx_description
1 polymer ?
#
loop_
_entity_poly.entity_id
_entity_poly.type
_entity_poly.pdbx_seq_one_letter_code
_entity_poly.pdbx_strand_id
1 'polypeptide(L)'
;MISWLKYAPFDLRYSQSLGEVQGPQYLGVTECAVTMAGSTVSFDVPKHTAKVGDAAFYLRGQDCQSLIASSYNGMANDNWRYYSAFFRAWEYRKSWFRGVVGHSYMNVDLVFREKQHEFLDVSLLHPKGFEYALTLFLNARFGVGQPNLLHEHAGPINWQARDLPPVFAAAFQIKPNTMLFSFPVTEKCFVLVSFTHSLSQPELISEANAFYQKVVDSFKLVMPEEKTQGLNEIKADVAGWKVVETFPPLKWPITVEEVEGATVLESGATQRLTPES
;
A
#
# COMPACT_ATOMS: atom_id res chain seq x y z
N MET A 1 -46.76 -16.22 -20.28
CA MET A 1 -47.23 -17.16 -19.25
C MET A 1 -46.29 -17.08 -18.03
N ILE A 2 -46.41 -16.03 -17.21
CA ILE A 2 -45.66 -15.83 -15.94
C ILE A 2 -46.62 -15.27 -14.86
N SER A 3 -47.93 -15.46 -15.03
CA SER A 3 -48.96 -14.93 -14.12
C SER A 3 -48.97 -15.62 -12.74
N TRP A 4 -48.45 -16.85 -12.63
CA TRP A 4 -48.41 -17.62 -11.39
C TRP A 4 -47.40 -17.07 -10.35
N LEU A 5 -46.37 -16.34 -10.81
CA LEU A 5 -45.39 -15.69 -9.94
C LEU A 5 -45.98 -14.52 -9.13
N LYS A 6 -47.11 -13.95 -9.58
CA LYS A 6 -47.81 -12.85 -8.88
C LYS A 6 -48.49 -13.30 -7.58
N TYR A 7 -48.74 -14.60 -7.43
CA TYR A 7 -49.52 -15.17 -6.32
C TYR A 7 -48.74 -16.25 -5.56
N ALA A 8 -47.42 -16.27 -5.71
CA ALA A 8 -46.63 -17.28 -5.05
C ALA A 8 -46.71 -17.08 -3.53
N PRO A 9 -47.08 -18.12 -2.75
CA PRO A 9 -47.39 -18.02 -1.32
C PRO A 9 -46.09 -18.07 -0.51
N PHE A 10 -45.13 -17.22 -0.84
CA PHE A 10 -43.98 -16.98 0.01
C PHE A 10 -44.14 -15.59 0.62
N ASP A 11 -44.23 -15.55 1.95
CA ASP A 11 -43.89 -14.33 2.67
C ASP A 11 -42.41 -14.09 2.43
N LEU A 12 -42.08 -13.06 1.63
CA LEU A 12 -40.74 -12.50 1.64
C LEU A 12 -40.51 -12.03 3.07
N ARG A 13 -39.64 -12.73 3.81
CA ARG A 13 -39.36 -12.44 5.22
C ARG A 13 -39.11 -10.94 5.37
N TYR A 14 -40.08 -10.23 5.95
CA TYR A 14 -39.94 -8.81 6.24
C TYR A 14 -39.04 -8.69 7.47
N SER A 15 -37.73 -8.71 7.23
CA SER A 15 -36.74 -8.43 8.25
C SER A 15 -36.90 -6.97 8.68
N GLN A 16 -37.40 -6.73 9.90
CA GLN A 16 -37.43 -5.40 10.50
C GLN A 16 -36.03 -4.91 10.89
N SER A 17 -35.04 -5.80 10.99
CA SER A 17 -33.64 -5.37 11.06
C SER A 17 -33.19 -4.88 9.69
N LEU A 18 -32.61 -3.68 9.66
CA LEU A 18 -31.78 -3.20 8.56
C LEU A 18 -30.81 -4.34 8.22
N GLY A 19 -31.06 -5.01 7.07
CA GLY A 19 -30.35 -6.24 6.73
C GLY A 19 -28.84 -6.07 6.90
N GLU A 20 -28.23 -6.97 7.68
CA GLU A 20 -26.81 -6.92 8.00
C GLU A 20 -25.99 -6.78 6.72
N VAL A 21 -25.04 -5.85 6.75
CA VAL A 21 -24.04 -5.71 5.69
C VAL A 21 -23.01 -6.81 5.92
N GLN A 22 -22.74 -7.58 4.88
CA GLN A 22 -21.69 -8.59 4.89
C GLN A 22 -20.51 -8.08 4.07
N GLY A 23 -19.36 -7.94 4.72
CA GLY A 23 -18.07 -7.67 4.09
C GLY A 23 -17.35 -8.94 3.62
N PRO A 24 -16.10 -8.82 3.15
CA PRO A 24 -15.26 -9.97 2.84
C PRO A 24 -15.04 -10.81 4.10
N GLN A 25 -15.45 -12.07 4.04
CA GLN A 25 -15.22 -13.01 5.13
C GLN A 25 -13.82 -13.59 5.02
N TYR A 26 -13.11 -13.69 6.15
CA TYR A 26 -11.82 -14.40 6.25
C TYR A 26 -12.03 -15.93 6.29
N LEU A 27 -12.96 -16.43 5.48
CA LEU A 27 -13.28 -17.84 5.28
C LEU A 27 -12.86 -18.20 3.85
N GLY A 28 -12.06 -19.25 3.68
CA GLY A 28 -11.50 -19.61 2.36
C GLY A 28 -10.35 -18.71 1.91
N VAL A 29 -9.50 -18.34 2.87
CA VAL A 29 -8.27 -17.57 2.66
C VAL A 29 -7.31 -18.36 1.77
N THR A 30 -6.65 -17.66 0.85
CA THR A 30 -5.62 -18.24 -0.01
C THR A 30 -4.29 -17.55 0.31
N GLU A 31 -3.27 -18.34 0.61
CA GLU A 31 -1.90 -17.83 0.68
C GLU A 31 -1.47 -17.43 -0.74
N CYS A 32 -1.08 -16.16 -0.88
CA CYS A 32 -0.50 -15.62 -2.11
C CYS A 32 0.99 -15.39 -1.86
N ALA A 33 1.82 -15.65 -2.86
CA ALA A 33 3.26 -15.44 -2.82
C ALA A 33 3.70 -14.79 -4.12
N VAL A 34 4.27 -13.60 -4.02
CA VAL A 34 4.78 -12.81 -5.15
C VAL A 34 6.29 -12.66 -5.01
N THR A 35 7.00 -12.76 -6.14
CA THR A 35 8.44 -12.47 -6.18
C THR A 35 8.63 -11.01 -6.55
N MET A 36 9.37 -10.28 -5.73
CA MET A 36 9.63 -8.85 -5.87
C MET A 36 11.12 -8.58 -5.73
N ALA A 37 11.75 -8.21 -6.83
CA ALA A 37 13.19 -7.99 -6.91
C ALA A 37 14.02 -9.18 -6.42
N GLY A 38 13.57 -10.42 -6.63
CA GLY A 38 14.22 -11.65 -6.19
C GLY A 38 13.89 -12.08 -4.75
N SER A 39 13.14 -11.28 -3.99
CA SER A 39 12.64 -11.68 -2.66
C SER A 39 11.20 -12.19 -2.78
N THR A 40 10.81 -13.16 -1.94
CA THR A 40 9.45 -13.69 -1.92
C THR A 40 8.66 -13.01 -0.80
N VAL A 41 7.56 -12.35 -1.17
CA VAL A 41 6.59 -11.76 -0.24
C VAL A 41 5.36 -12.65 -0.25
N SER A 42 5.02 -13.26 0.88
CA SER A 42 3.77 -14.03 1.01
C SER A 42 2.81 -13.41 2.02
N PHE A 43 1.52 -13.58 1.78
CA PHE A 43 0.44 -13.06 2.62
C PHE A 43 -0.86 -13.80 2.35
N ASP A 44 -1.72 -13.80 3.36
CA ASP A 44 -3.02 -14.43 3.32
C ASP A 44 -4.10 -13.44 2.91
N VAL A 45 -4.93 -13.83 1.94
CA VAL A 45 -5.95 -12.94 1.43
C VAL A 45 -7.22 -13.69 1.00
N PRO A 46 -8.43 -13.22 1.36
CA PRO A 46 -9.67 -13.83 0.91
C PRO A 46 -9.83 -13.76 -0.60
N LYS A 47 -10.65 -14.67 -1.13
CA LYS A 47 -11.04 -14.67 -2.53
C LYS A 47 -11.60 -13.31 -2.95
N HIS A 48 -11.25 -12.86 -4.15
CA HIS A 48 -11.82 -11.66 -4.77
C HIS A 48 -13.34 -11.82 -4.93
N THR A 49 -14.11 -10.78 -4.61
CA THR A 49 -15.59 -10.82 -4.65
C THR A 49 -16.25 -9.67 -5.43
N ALA A 50 -15.47 -8.76 -6.02
CA ALA A 50 -16.03 -7.68 -6.83
C ALA A 50 -16.65 -8.18 -8.14
N LYS A 51 -17.67 -7.47 -8.63
CA LYS A 51 -18.38 -7.78 -9.88
C LYS A 51 -17.56 -7.41 -11.12
N VAL A 52 -18.05 -7.91 -12.25
CA VAL A 52 -17.52 -7.75 -13.61
C VAL A 52 -17.10 -6.30 -13.90
N GLY A 53 -15.80 -6.09 -14.10
CA GLY A 53 -15.18 -4.79 -14.40
C GLY A 53 -13.89 -4.57 -13.62
N ASP A 54 -13.88 -4.97 -12.34
CA ASP A 54 -12.67 -4.92 -11.51
C ASP A 54 -11.81 -6.16 -11.79
N ALA A 55 -10.76 -5.98 -12.58
CA ALA A 55 -9.84 -7.07 -12.90
C ALA A 55 -8.99 -7.41 -11.68
N ALA A 56 -9.24 -8.56 -11.04
CA ALA A 56 -8.30 -9.11 -10.08
C ALA A 56 -7.06 -9.61 -10.82
N PHE A 57 -5.86 -9.33 -10.31
CA PHE A 57 -4.65 -9.96 -10.83
C PHE A 57 -3.69 -10.33 -9.72
N TYR A 58 -2.88 -11.33 -10.02
CA TYR A 58 -1.89 -11.89 -9.11
C TYR A 58 -0.77 -12.47 -9.96
N LEU A 59 0.42 -11.90 -9.86
CA LEU A 59 1.59 -12.36 -10.57
C LEU A 59 2.17 -13.59 -9.87
N ARG A 60 2.03 -14.76 -10.49
CA ARG A 60 2.48 -16.04 -9.92
C ARG A 60 3.73 -16.55 -10.63
N GLY A 61 4.77 -16.83 -9.86
CA GLY A 61 5.98 -17.52 -10.35
C GLY A 61 6.88 -16.65 -11.26
N GLN A 62 6.64 -15.35 -11.32
CA GLN A 62 7.48 -14.39 -12.03
C GLN A 62 7.83 -13.25 -11.08
N ASP A 63 9.01 -12.66 -11.30
CA ASP A 63 9.39 -11.43 -10.61
C ASP A 63 8.59 -10.25 -11.18
N CYS A 64 8.04 -9.39 -10.32
CA CYS A 64 7.33 -8.20 -10.77
C CYS A 64 8.22 -7.24 -11.58
N GLN A 65 9.56 -7.30 -11.42
CA GLN A 65 10.49 -6.55 -12.25
C GLN A 65 10.50 -6.97 -13.73
N SER A 66 9.89 -8.11 -14.08
CA SER A 66 9.69 -8.51 -15.48
C SER A 66 8.53 -7.76 -16.17
N LEU A 67 7.72 -7.03 -15.40
CA LEU A 67 6.61 -6.24 -15.91
C LEU A 67 7.09 -4.88 -16.44
N ILE A 68 6.19 -4.15 -17.11
CA ILE A 68 6.44 -2.76 -17.50
C ILE A 68 6.20 -1.88 -16.27
N ALA A 69 7.19 -1.06 -15.93
CA ALA A 69 7.10 -0.09 -14.85
C ALA A 69 6.00 0.94 -15.16
N SER A 70 5.14 1.19 -14.18
CA SER A 70 4.05 2.17 -14.28
C SER A 70 4.37 3.43 -13.48
N SER A 71 3.77 4.55 -13.87
CA SER A 71 3.73 5.79 -13.07
C SER A 71 2.43 5.87 -12.30
N TYR A 72 2.48 6.43 -11.10
CA TYR A 72 1.26 6.76 -10.38
C TYR A 72 0.64 8.01 -11.01
N ASN A 73 -0.65 7.93 -11.33
CA ASN A 73 -1.40 9.09 -11.80
C ASN A 73 -1.46 10.18 -10.72
N GLY A 74 -1.12 11.41 -11.10
CA GLY A 74 -1.17 12.57 -10.22
C GLY A 74 -0.06 12.62 -9.17
N MET A 75 1.12 12.05 -9.45
CA MET A 75 2.32 12.41 -8.70
C MET A 75 2.81 13.79 -9.13
N ALA A 76 3.38 14.51 -8.17
CA ALA A 76 3.96 15.83 -8.40
C ALA A 76 5.21 15.79 -9.31
N ASN A 77 5.94 14.68 -9.31
CA ASN A 77 7.08 14.44 -10.18
C ASN A 77 7.05 13.01 -10.74
N ASP A 78 7.66 12.81 -11.90
CA ASP A 78 7.70 11.52 -12.62
C ASP A 78 8.86 10.62 -12.17
N ASN A 79 9.49 10.93 -11.03
CA ASN A 79 10.73 10.28 -10.58
C ASN A 79 10.49 8.91 -9.93
N TRP A 80 9.23 8.55 -9.69
CA TRP A 80 8.83 7.33 -9.00
C TRP A 80 8.08 6.40 -9.94
N ARG A 81 8.47 5.14 -9.91
CA ARG A 81 7.85 4.06 -10.68
C ARG A 81 7.47 2.92 -9.77
N TYR A 82 6.57 2.08 -10.26
CA TYR A 82 6.18 0.87 -9.56
C TYR A 82 5.91 -0.30 -10.50
N TYR A 83 6.08 -1.51 -9.97
CA TYR A 83 5.56 -2.73 -10.55
C TYR A 83 4.44 -3.26 -9.67
N SER A 84 3.25 -3.41 -10.25
CA SER A 84 2.11 -3.95 -9.52
C SER A 84 2.09 -5.47 -9.63
N ALA A 85 2.18 -6.17 -8.50
CA ALA A 85 2.25 -7.63 -8.47
C ALA A 85 0.93 -8.28 -8.07
N PHE A 86 0.05 -7.53 -7.43
CA PHE A 86 -1.21 -8.04 -6.90
C PHE A 86 -2.26 -6.94 -6.80
N PHE A 87 -3.48 -7.27 -7.20
CA PHE A 87 -4.66 -6.48 -6.90
C PHE A 87 -5.88 -7.35 -6.62
N ARG A 88 -6.63 -7.00 -5.58
CA ARG A 88 -7.97 -7.54 -5.31
C ARG A 88 -8.93 -6.46 -4.86
N ALA A 89 -10.20 -6.72 -5.10
CA ALA A 89 -11.32 -5.91 -4.67
C ALA A 89 -12.37 -6.81 -3.99
N TRP A 90 -13.03 -6.25 -3.00
CA TRP A 90 -14.11 -6.88 -2.24
C TRP A 90 -15.29 -5.94 -2.13
N GLU A 91 -16.48 -6.50 -2.28
CA GLU A 91 -17.73 -5.78 -2.12
C GLU A 91 -18.32 -6.02 -0.74
N TYR A 92 -18.86 -4.94 -0.16
CA TYR A 92 -19.72 -4.99 1.01
C TYR A 92 -21.14 -4.99 0.51
N ARG A 93 -21.91 -6.02 0.85
CA ARG A 93 -23.28 -6.20 0.34
C ARG A 93 -24.26 -6.26 1.49
N LYS A 94 -25.40 -5.58 1.33
CA LYS A 94 -26.54 -5.80 2.22
C LYS A 94 -27.16 -7.15 1.91
N SER A 95 -27.63 -7.83 2.94
CA SER A 95 -28.51 -8.99 2.74
C SER A 95 -29.74 -8.59 1.91
N TRP A 96 -30.21 -9.51 1.07
CA TRP A 96 -31.42 -9.40 0.23
C TRP A 96 -31.47 -8.23 -0.77
N PHE A 97 -31.10 -8.45 -2.04
CA PHE A 97 -31.30 -7.57 -3.23
C PHE A 97 -30.97 -6.07 -3.10
N ARG A 98 -30.49 -5.59 -1.96
CA ARG A 98 -30.24 -4.17 -1.64
C ARG A 98 -28.90 -3.66 -2.18
N GLY A 99 -28.17 -4.51 -2.90
CA GLY A 99 -26.99 -4.14 -3.66
C GLY A 99 -25.71 -3.98 -2.83
N VAL A 100 -24.72 -3.43 -3.51
CA VAL A 100 -23.38 -3.14 -2.97
C VAL A 100 -23.45 -1.80 -2.24
N VAL A 101 -22.94 -1.76 -1.01
CA VAL A 101 -22.88 -0.55 -0.17
C VAL A 101 -21.49 0.07 -0.09
N GLY A 102 -20.48 -0.64 -0.58
CA GLY A 102 -19.15 -0.10 -0.76
C GLY A 102 -18.14 -1.17 -1.13
N HIS A 103 -16.89 -0.73 -1.28
CA HIS A 103 -15.80 -1.54 -1.80
C HIS A 103 -14.55 -1.38 -0.95
N SER A 104 -13.75 -2.45 -0.90
CA SER A 104 -12.38 -2.43 -0.41
C SER A 104 -11.46 -2.90 -1.52
N TYR A 105 -10.34 -2.22 -1.69
CA TYR A 105 -9.31 -2.52 -2.67
C TYR A 105 -7.99 -2.75 -1.95
N MET A 106 -7.21 -3.71 -2.45
CA MET A 106 -5.83 -3.95 -2.01
C MET A 106 -4.93 -4.00 -3.24
N ASN A 107 -3.85 -3.23 -3.23
CA ASN A 107 -2.73 -3.38 -4.16
C ASN A 107 -1.46 -3.75 -3.41
N VAL A 108 -0.57 -4.49 -4.06
CA VAL A 108 0.81 -4.69 -3.62
C VAL A 108 1.76 -4.29 -4.75
N ASP A 109 2.51 -3.22 -4.50
CA ASP A 109 3.37 -2.58 -5.47
C ASP A 109 4.83 -2.62 -5.00
N LEU A 110 5.76 -2.93 -5.91
CA LEU A 110 7.19 -2.70 -5.69
C LEU A 110 7.52 -1.30 -6.21
N VAL A 111 7.88 -0.39 -5.29
CA VAL A 111 8.14 1.02 -5.56
C VAL A 111 9.64 1.29 -5.61
N PHE A 112 10.05 2.11 -6.59
CA PHE A 112 11.45 2.48 -6.83
C PHE A 112 11.54 3.84 -7.53
N ARG A 113 12.73 4.45 -7.52
CA ARG A 113 13.01 5.66 -8.29
C ARG A 113 13.58 5.31 -9.67
N GLU A 114 13.30 6.15 -10.66
CA GLU A 114 13.96 6.03 -11.96
C GLU A 114 15.48 6.11 -11.83
N LYS A 115 16.21 5.45 -12.74
CA LYS A 115 17.66 5.31 -12.68
C LYS A 115 18.40 6.65 -12.55
N GLN A 116 17.89 7.69 -13.21
CA GLN A 116 18.45 9.05 -13.22
C GLN A 116 18.24 9.80 -11.89
N HIS A 117 17.35 9.27 -11.05
CA HIS A 117 16.92 9.86 -9.77
C HIS A 117 17.12 8.88 -8.61
N GLU A 118 17.94 7.83 -8.77
CA GLU A 118 18.27 6.92 -7.69
C GLU A 118 18.99 7.64 -6.55
N PHE A 119 18.76 7.17 -5.32
CA PHE A 119 19.57 7.63 -4.19
C PHE A 119 20.97 7.01 -4.30
N LEU A 120 22.00 7.85 -4.37
CA LEU A 120 23.38 7.39 -4.49
C LEU A 120 23.94 6.88 -3.16
N ASP A 121 23.63 7.59 -2.06
CA ASP A 121 24.20 7.34 -0.73
C ASP A 121 23.15 6.94 0.32
N VAL A 122 21.96 6.52 -0.12
CA VAL A 122 20.87 6.11 0.79
C VAL A 122 20.46 4.68 0.50
N SER A 123 20.69 3.80 1.47
CA SER A 123 20.15 2.44 1.44
C SER A 123 18.77 2.40 2.10
N LEU A 124 17.77 1.90 1.38
CA LEU A 124 16.44 1.65 1.94
C LEU A 124 16.42 0.49 2.95
N LEU A 125 17.46 -0.34 3.01
CA LEU A 125 17.60 -1.35 4.06
C LEU A 125 18.06 -0.74 5.39
N HIS A 126 18.43 0.54 5.41
CA HIS A 126 18.69 1.31 6.63
C HIS A 126 17.40 2.02 7.09
N PRO A 127 16.96 1.91 8.38
CA PRO A 127 15.69 2.48 8.84
C PRO A 127 15.50 3.97 8.51
N LYS A 128 16.55 4.78 8.72
CA LYS A 128 16.54 6.21 8.38
C LYS A 128 16.51 6.49 6.88
N GLY A 129 17.18 5.67 6.07
CA GLY A 129 17.13 5.79 4.62
C GLY A 129 15.74 5.46 4.08
N PHE A 130 15.10 4.43 4.64
CA PHE A 130 13.71 4.08 4.34
C PHE A 130 12.72 5.18 4.74
N GLU A 131 12.80 5.70 5.98
CA GLU A 131 11.94 6.80 6.45
C GLU A 131 12.06 8.04 5.57
N TYR A 132 13.30 8.37 5.17
CA TYR A 132 13.59 9.48 4.27
C TYR A 132 12.94 9.27 2.90
N ALA A 133 13.21 8.13 2.26
CA ALA A 133 12.64 7.82 0.96
C ALA A 133 11.11 7.74 0.98
N LEU A 134 10.53 7.18 2.05
CA LEU A 134 9.09 7.12 2.25
C LEU A 134 8.50 8.53 2.39
N THR A 135 9.16 9.43 3.12
CA THR A 135 8.75 10.84 3.23
C THR A 135 8.64 11.50 1.86
N LEU A 136 9.67 11.34 1.03
CA LEU A 136 9.70 11.91 -0.32
C LEU A 136 8.63 11.31 -1.23
N PHE A 137 8.46 9.98 -1.18
CA PHE A 137 7.42 9.30 -1.91
C PHE A 137 6.03 9.82 -1.51
N LEU A 138 5.74 9.93 -0.22
CA LEU A 138 4.46 10.41 0.29
C LEU A 138 4.20 11.87 -0.11
N ASN A 139 5.22 12.74 -0.01
CA ASN A 139 5.15 14.13 -0.48
C ASN A 139 4.82 14.20 -1.97
N ALA A 140 5.52 13.43 -2.80
CA ALA A 140 5.28 13.41 -4.24
C ALA A 140 3.91 12.81 -4.60
N ARG A 141 3.42 11.84 -3.83
CA ARG A 141 2.17 11.11 -4.12
C ARG A 141 0.91 11.79 -3.60
N PHE A 142 0.97 12.39 -2.42
CA PHE A 142 -0.18 12.88 -1.66
C PHE A 142 -0.04 14.34 -1.21
N GLY A 143 1.17 14.90 -1.22
CA GLY A 143 1.44 16.23 -0.68
C GLY A 143 0.97 17.37 -1.58
N VAL A 144 1.02 17.19 -2.89
CA VAL A 144 0.53 18.20 -3.84
C VAL A 144 -0.99 18.09 -3.97
N GLY A 145 -1.68 19.20 -3.72
CA GLY A 145 -3.12 19.29 -3.92
C GLY A 145 -3.50 19.08 -5.37
N GLN A 146 -4.55 18.30 -5.62
CA GLN A 146 -5.17 18.36 -6.94
C GLN A 146 -5.91 19.71 -7.06
N PRO A 147 -5.80 20.41 -8.21
CA PRO A 147 -6.33 21.77 -8.37
C PRO A 147 -7.85 21.94 -8.11
N ASN A 148 -8.61 20.84 -8.00
CA ASN A 148 -10.06 20.84 -7.82
C ASN A 148 -10.57 20.04 -6.61
N LEU A 149 -9.70 19.59 -5.70
CA LEU A 149 -10.08 18.86 -4.49
C LEU A 149 -9.57 19.59 -3.26
N LEU A 150 -10.44 19.78 -2.25
CA LEU A 150 -10.00 20.09 -0.88
C LEU A 150 -8.94 19.05 -0.48
N HIS A 151 -7.91 19.45 0.26
CA HIS A 151 -6.87 18.50 0.69
C HIS A 151 -7.48 17.36 1.51
N GLU A 152 -7.69 16.22 0.86
CA GLU A 152 -8.29 15.03 1.47
C GLU A 152 -7.27 14.22 2.28
N HIS A 153 -5.99 14.56 2.18
CA HIS A 153 -4.89 13.82 2.76
C HIS A 153 -4.33 14.55 3.99
N ALA A 154 -4.18 13.82 5.09
CA ALA A 154 -3.65 14.32 6.36
C ALA A 154 -2.50 13.46 6.89
N GLY A 155 -2.02 12.51 6.09
CA GLY A 155 -1.09 11.46 6.50
C GLY A 155 0.39 11.88 6.59
N PRO A 156 1.22 11.01 7.16
CA PRO A 156 0.85 9.75 7.81
C PRO A 156 0.22 10.00 9.19
N ILE A 157 -0.96 9.42 9.42
CA ILE A 157 -1.63 9.37 10.73
C ILE A 157 -1.66 7.93 11.24
N ASN A 158 -1.82 7.76 12.56
CA ASN A 158 -1.84 6.43 13.20
C ASN A 158 -0.62 5.57 12.80
N TRP A 159 0.56 6.20 12.78
CA TRP A 159 1.82 5.52 12.47
C TRP A 159 2.11 4.41 13.48
N GLN A 160 2.53 3.26 12.95
CA GLN A 160 2.91 2.09 13.73
C GLN A 160 4.18 1.49 13.14
N ALA A 161 5.24 1.44 13.95
CA ALA A 161 6.37 0.56 13.67
C ALA A 161 5.90 -0.89 13.73
N ARG A 162 6.22 -1.67 12.69
CA ARG A 162 5.85 -3.09 12.59
C ARG A 162 7.12 -3.92 12.41
N ASP A 163 7.13 -5.09 13.02
CA ASP A 163 8.19 -6.08 12.84
C ASP A 163 7.82 -7.00 11.67
N LEU A 164 8.68 -7.10 10.65
CA LEU A 164 8.52 -8.01 9.52
C LEU A 164 9.87 -8.67 9.20
N PRO A 165 10.30 -9.68 9.98
CA PRO A 165 11.61 -10.30 9.79
C PRO A 165 11.84 -10.74 8.34
N PRO A 166 13.04 -10.49 7.78
CA PRO A 166 14.24 -9.98 8.46
C PRO A 166 14.35 -8.44 8.52
N VAL A 167 13.37 -7.70 7.98
CA VAL A 167 13.40 -6.24 7.88
C VAL A 167 12.48 -5.56 8.92
N PHE A 168 12.52 -4.23 8.96
CA PHE A 168 11.53 -3.41 9.65
C PHE A 168 10.40 -3.04 8.69
N ALA A 169 9.25 -2.65 9.23
CA ALA A 169 8.10 -2.22 8.45
C ALA A 169 7.36 -1.07 9.14
N ALA A 170 6.50 -0.38 8.40
CA ALA A 170 5.64 0.67 8.90
C ALA A 170 4.21 0.49 8.38
N ALA A 171 3.23 0.65 9.27
CA ALA A 171 1.81 0.74 8.93
C ALA A 171 1.27 2.12 9.33
N PHE A 172 0.51 2.76 8.46
CA PHE A 172 -0.03 4.10 8.70
C PHE A 172 -1.22 4.40 7.79
N GLN A 173 -1.88 5.52 8.02
CA GLN A 173 -3.02 5.98 7.23
C GLN A 173 -2.70 7.30 6.54
N ILE A 174 -3.23 7.49 5.34
CA ILE A 174 -3.17 8.78 4.63
C ILE A 174 -4.44 9.60 4.83
N LYS A 175 -5.56 8.88 4.95
CA LYS A 175 -6.88 9.36 5.33
C LYS A 175 -7.65 8.19 5.94
N PRO A 176 -8.80 8.41 6.61
CA PRO A 176 -9.50 7.36 7.35
C PRO A 176 -9.82 6.09 6.55
N ASN A 177 -9.93 6.21 5.23
CA ASN A 177 -10.26 5.11 4.32
C ASN A 177 -9.09 4.63 3.45
N THR A 178 -7.86 5.09 3.71
CA THR A 178 -6.66 4.67 2.98
C THR A 178 -5.55 4.32 3.96
N MET A 179 -5.29 3.02 4.10
CA MET A 179 -4.22 2.44 4.93
C MET A 179 -3.08 1.97 4.06
N LEU A 180 -1.85 2.18 4.52
CA LEU A 180 -0.62 1.79 3.86
C LEU A 180 0.21 0.93 4.81
N PHE A 181 0.79 -0.13 4.26
CA PHE A 181 1.80 -0.94 4.93
C PHE A 181 3.03 -1.03 4.02
N SER A 182 4.20 -0.73 4.54
CA SER A 182 5.41 -0.60 3.74
C SER A 182 6.65 -1.14 4.43
N PHE A 183 7.53 -1.75 3.65
CA PHE A 183 8.79 -2.34 4.11
C PHE A 183 9.80 -2.42 2.96
N PRO A 184 11.11 -2.31 3.23
CA PRO A 184 12.13 -2.38 2.20
C PRO A 184 12.39 -3.84 1.75
N VAL A 185 12.79 -4.01 0.49
CA VAL A 185 13.11 -5.33 -0.09
C VAL A 185 14.49 -5.37 -0.74
N THR A 186 15.02 -4.21 -1.11
CA THR A 186 16.41 -4.02 -1.54
C THR A 186 16.88 -2.65 -1.06
N GLU A 187 18.15 -2.31 -1.30
CA GLU A 187 18.69 -0.98 -1.00
C GLU A 187 18.01 0.15 -1.79
N LYS A 188 17.31 -0.16 -2.89
CA LYS A 188 16.75 0.83 -3.82
C LYS A 188 15.23 0.75 -3.98
N CYS A 189 14.62 -0.34 -3.54
CA CYS A 189 13.19 -0.60 -3.73
C CYS A 189 12.53 -1.03 -2.41
N PHE A 190 11.28 -0.61 -2.24
CA PHE A 190 10.44 -1.01 -1.13
C PHE A 190 9.07 -1.47 -1.61
N VAL A 191 8.40 -2.28 -0.81
CA VAL A 191 7.03 -2.71 -1.07
C VAL A 191 6.06 -1.74 -0.43
N LEU A 192 5.03 -1.38 -1.18
CA LEU A 192 3.90 -0.61 -0.71
C LEU A 192 2.63 -1.44 -0.89
N VAL A 193 2.01 -1.77 0.23
CA VAL A 193 0.70 -2.38 0.28
C VAL A 193 -0.31 -1.27 0.54
N SER A 194 -1.24 -1.05 -0.38
CA SER A 194 -2.29 -0.03 -0.20
C SER A 194 -3.65 -0.67 -0.06
N PHE A 195 -4.37 -0.29 1.00
CA PHE A 195 -5.76 -0.66 1.24
C PHE A 195 -6.63 0.59 1.18
N THR A 196 -7.58 0.61 0.25
CA THR A 196 -8.51 1.73 0.10
C THR A 196 -9.95 1.26 0.20
N HIS A 197 -10.76 2.00 0.96
CA HIS A 197 -12.16 1.70 1.18
C HIS A 197 -13.03 2.83 0.64
N SER A 198 -14.08 2.47 -0.10
CA SER A 198 -15.15 3.39 -0.49
C SER A 198 -16.41 2.98 0.26
N LEU A 199 -16.43 3.29 1.56
CA LEU A 199 -17.50 2.95 2.50
C LEU A 199 -18.12 4.22 3.06
N SER A 200 -19.46 4.24 3.15
CA SER A 200 -20.22 5.40 3.63
C SER A 200 -20.58 5.34 5.12
N GLN A 201 -20.40 4.17 5.76
CA GLN A 201 -20.83 3.92 7.14
C GLN A 201 -19.61 3.71 8.05
N PRO A 202 -19.48 4.44 9.17
CA PRO A 202 -18.33 4.33 10.08
C PRO A 202 -18.09 2.92 10.62
N GLU A 203 -19.15 2.17 10.90
CA GLU A 203 -19.06 0.80 11.41
C GLU A 203 -18.36 -0.13 10.41
N LEU A 204 -18.66 0.04 9.12
CA LEU A 204 -18.01 -0.72 8.04
C LEU A 204 -16.54 -0.33 7.85
N ILE A 205 -16.19 0.94 8.11
CA ILE A 205 -14.80 1.39 8.09
C ILE A 205 -14.01 0.67 9.18
N SER A 206 -14.58 0.53 10.38
CA SER A 206 -13.95 -0.23 11.47
C SER A 206 -13.76 -1.70 11.10
N GLU A 207 -14.79 -2.34 10.52
CA GLU A 207 -14.71 -3.72 10.03
C GLU A 207 -13.63 -3.88 8.94
N ALA A 208 -13.57 -2.95 7.98
CA ALA A 208 -12.57 -2.92 6.93
C ALA A 208 -11.15 -2.73 7.48
N ASN A 209 -10.98 -1.90 8.51
CA ASN A 209 -9.71 -1.72 9.20
C ASN A 209 -9.28 -2.98 9.95
N ALA A 210 -10.22 -3.68 10.61
CA ALA A 210 -9.93 -4.97 11.24
C ALA A 210 -9.55 -6.04 10.20
N PHE A 211 -10.18 -6.01 9.02
CA PHE A 211 -9.80 -6.87 7.89
C PHE A 211 -8.38 -6.56 7.40
N TYR A 212 -8.04 -5.29 7.20
CA TYR A 212 -6.69 -4.86 6.86
C TYR A 212 -5.64 -5.39 7.84
N GLN A 213 -5.88 -5.25 9.15
CA GLN A 213 -4.92 -5.69 10.16
C GLN A 213 -4.64 -7.19 10.06
N LYS A 214 -5.68 -8.02 9.87
CA LYS A 214 -5.51 -9.46 9.67
C LYS A 214 -4.64 -9.80 8.46
N VAL A 215 -4.81 -9.06 7.36
CA VAL A 215 -3.99 -9.27 6.15
C VAL A 215 -2.55 -8.82 6.41
N VAL A 216 -2.33 -7.64 7.01
CA VAL A 216 -0.99 -7.14 7.35
C VAL A 216 -0.25 -8.11 8.28
N ASP A 217 -0.92 -8.62 9.31
CA ASP A 217 -0.34 -9.58 10.27
C ASP A 217 0.06 -10.91 9.63
N SER A 218 -0.46 -11.22 8.43
CA SER A 218 -0.12 -12.44 7.69
C SER A 218 1.10 -12.30 6.77
N PHE A 219 1.61 -11.08 6.56
CA PHE A 219 2.75 -10.87 5.67
C PHE A 219 4.00 -11.57 6.18
N LYS A 220 4.73 -12.17 5.25
CA LYS A 220 6.04 -12.79 5.47
C LYS A 220 6.97 -12.38 4.33
N LEU A 221 8.22 -12.12 4.68
CA LEU A 221 9.27 -11.81 3.72
C LEU A 221 10.36 -12.88 3.80
N VAL A 222 10.67 -13.48 2.67
CA VAL A 222 11.82 -14.38 2.51
C VAL A 222 12.78 -13.75 1.51
N MET A 223 13.97 -13.40 1.97
CA MET A 223 15.03 -12.83 1.14
C MET A 223 16.04 -13.92 0.75
N PRO A 224 16.66 -13.83 -0.45
CA PRO A 224 17.81 -14.65 -0.81
C PRO A 224 18.97 -14.49 0.18
N GLU A 225 19.82 -15.51 0.28
CA GLU A 225 20.97 -15.53 1.20
C GLU A 225 21.93 -14.36 0.96
N GLU A 226 22.25 -14.06 -0.30
CA GLU A 226 23.12 -12.95 -0.70
C GLU A 226 22.65 -11.59 -0.14
N LYS A 227 21.34 -11.33 -0.19
CA LYS A 227 20.76 -10.09 0.37
C LYS A 227 20.72 -10.10 1.89
N THR A 228 20.55 -11.28 2.48
CA THR A 228 20.51 -11.42 3.93
C THR A 228 21.89 -11.14 4.55
N GLN A 229 22.98 -11.45 3.83
CA GLN A 229 24.34 -11.10 4.25
C GLN A 229 24.55 -9.57 4.27
N GLY A 230 24.24 -8.86 3.17
CA GLY A 230 24.32 -7.39 3.15
C GLY A 230 23.41 -6.72 4.17
N LEU A 231 22.22 -7.29 4.42
CA LEU A 231 21.33 -6.82 5.48
C LEU A 231 21.95 -6.94 6.88
N ASN A 232 22.69 -8.04 7.15
CA ASN A 232 23.33 -8.26 8.44
C ASN A 232 24.48 -7.27 8.69
N GLU A 233 25.20 -6.86 7.64
CA GLU A 233 26.24 -5.84 7.73
C GLU A 233 25.64 -4.48 8.13
N ILE A 234 24.57 -4.06 7.46
CA ILE A 234 23.85 -2.81 7.80
C ILE A 234 23.30 -2.92 9.23
N LYS A 235 22.75 -4.08 9.61
CA LYS A 235 22.21 -4.30 10.95
C LYS A 235 23.26 -4.23 12.06
N ALA A 236 24.52 -4.56 11.76
CA ALA A 236 25.62 -4.44 12.72
C ALA A 236 26.03 -2.98 12.97
N ASP A 237 25.84 -2.11 11.98
CA ASP A 237 26.21 -0.68 12.03
C ASP A 237 25.12 0.20 12.68
N VAL A 238 23.85 -0.22 12.60
CA VAL A 238 22.70 0.59 13.04
C VAL A 238 22.30 0.33 14.49
N ALA A 239 22.40 1.36 15.33
CA ALA A 239 21.81 1.38 16.66
C ALA A 239 20.28 1.49 16.57
N GLY A 240 19.57 0.40 16.89
CA GLY A 240 18.11 0.34 16.85
C GLY A 240 17.57 -0.03 15.47
N TRP A 241 17.37 -1.33 15.25
CA TRP A 241 16.89 -1.91 13.99
C TRP A 241 15.37 -1.78 13.83
N LYS A 242 14.83 -0.56 13.95
CA LYS A 242 13.40 -0.26 13.81
C LYS A 242 13.21 1.13 13.22
N VAL A 243 12.08 1.32 12.56
CA VAL A 243 11.61 2.67 12.20
C VAL A 243 11.20 3.45 13.47
N VAL A 244 11.06 4.76 13.36
CA VAL A 244 10.59 5.63 14.45
C VAL A 244 9.27 5.12 15.00
N GLU A 245 9.13 5.16 16.32
CA GLU A 245 7.87 4.84 17.00
C GLU A 245 6.80 5.90 16.72
N THR A 246 7.22 7.14 16.50
CA THR A 246 6.33 8.26 16.16
C THR A 246 6.89 9.01 14.97
N PHE A 247 6.15 8.98 13.87
CA PHE A 247 6.53 9.68 12.65
C PHE A 247 6.02 11.13 12.68
N PRO A 248 6.87 12.12 12.37
CA PRO A 248 6.46 13.52 12.40
C PRO A 248 5.39 13.80 11.33
N PRO A 249 4.35 14.59 11.64
CA PRO A 249 3.32 14.93 10.66
C PRO A 249 3.94 15.67 9.47
N LEU A 250 3.54 15.28 8.26
CA LEU A 250 3.96 15.96 7.05
C LEU A 250 3.16 17.25 6.88
N LYS A 251 3.84 18.31 6.45
CA LYS A 251 3.23 19.62 6.21
C LYS A 251 2.57 19.60 4.84
N TRP A 252 1.34 19.10 4.77
CA TRP A 252 0.54 19.15 3.54
C TRP A 252 -0.54 20.23 3.61
N PRO A 253 -0.87 20.89 2.49
CA PRO A 253 -0.29 20.70 1.16
C PRO A 253 1.13 21.28 1.00
N ILE A 254 1.84 20.78 0.00
CA ILE A 254 3.07 21.35 -0.53
C ILE A 254 2.90 21.72 -2.01
N THR A 255 3.75 22.62 -2.48
CA THR A 255 3.86 23.03 -3.89
C THR A 255 4.68 22.01 -4.70
N VAL A 256 4.51 22.00 -6.03
CA VAL A 256 5.31 21.13 -6.91
C VAL A 256 6.79 21.51 -6.82
N GLU A 257 7.09 22.81 -6.74
CA GLU A 257 8.44 23.35 -6.59
C GLU A 257 9.10 22.90 -5.29
N GLU A 258 8.35 22.70 -4.21
CA GLU A 258 8.89 22.13 -2.95
C GLU A 258 9.23 20.64 -3.10
N VAL A 259 8.45 19.88 -3.88
CA VAL A 259 8.77 18.46 -4.18
C VAL A 259 10.01 18.35 -5.08
N GLU A 260 10.07 19.19 -6.12
CA GLU A 260 11.21 19.24 -7.04
C GLU A 260 12.45 19.80 -6.36
N GLY A 261 12.33 20.84 -5.53
CA GLY A 261 13.42 21.42 -4.76
C GLY A 261 14.02 20.45 -3.74
N ALA A 262 13.18 19.64 -3.09
CA ALA A 262 13.64 18.52 -2.27
C ALA A 262 14.43 17.50 -3.09
N THR A 263 14.08 17.30 -4.36
CA THR A 263 14.80 16.42 -5.29
C THR A 263 16.10 17.05 -5.83
N VAL A 264 16.12 18.37 -6.06
CA VAL A 264 17.29 19.09 -6.60
C VAL A 264 18.39 19.25 -5.55
N LEU A 265 18.04 19.48 -4.28
CA LEU A 265 19.01 19.50 -3.19
C LEU A 265 19.76 18.16 -3.06
N GLU A 266 19.12 17.04 -3.42
CA GLU A 266 19.78 15.73 -3.51
C GLU A 266 20.83 15.71 -4.62
N SER A 267 20.50 16.22 -5.81
CA SER A 267 21.45 16.25 -6.94
C SER A 267 22.60 17.26 -6.77
N GLY A 268 22.35 18.37 -6.06
CA GLY A 268 23.31 19.46 -5.83
C GLY A 268 24.25 19.20 -4.64
N ALA A 269 23.81 18.46 -3.63
CA ALA A 269 24.70 18.00 -2.54
C ALA A 269 25.76 17.02 -3.06
N THR A 270 25.43 16.20 -4.06
CA THR A 270 26.39 15.27 -4.69
C THR A 270 27.42 15.98 -5.57
N GLN A 271 27.07 17.10 -6.23
CA GLN A 271 28.04 17.85 -7.05
C GLN A 271 29.08 18.64 -6.23
N ARG A 272 28.85 18.89 -4.93
CA ARG A 272 29.80 19.62 -4.07
C ARG A 272 30.81 18.73 -3.34
N LEU A 273 30.80 17.42 -3.56
CA LEU A 273 31.74 16.47 -2.94
C LEU A 273 32.81 15.91 -3.88
N THR A 274 32.91 16.39 -5.12
CA THR A 274 34.13 16.19 -5.92
C THR A 274 35.13 17.28 -5.56
N PRO A 275 36.29 16.96 -4.96
CA PRO A 275 37.34 17.95 -4.78
C PRO A 275 37.87 18.32 -6.16
N GLU A 276 37.77 19.59 -6.51
CA GLU A 276 38.54 20.16 -7.61
C GLU A 276 40.03 19.89 -7.32
N SER A 277 40.66 19.19 -8.26
CA SER A 277 42.08 18.85 -8.29
C SER A 277 42.99 20.07 -8.42
#